data_AF-A0A5J4NIE9-F1
#
_entry.id   AF-A0A5J4NIE9-F1
#
_cell.length_a   1.000
_cell.length_b   1.000
_cell.length_c   1.000
_cell.angle_alpha   90.00
_cell.angle_beta   90.00
_cell.angle_gamma   90.00
#
_symmetry.space_group_name_H-M   'P 1'
#
loop_
_entity.id
_entity.type
_entity.pdbx_description
1 polymer ?
#
loop_
_entity_poly.entity_id
_entity_poly.type
_entity_poly.pdbx_seq_one_letter_code
_entity_poly.pdbx_strand_id
1 'polypeptide(L)'
;MAAKICAVSLTKFVRRYSIDVLSTPSTEVLTPHTDPLDVPDYFNLKNVVTVRELFHARAHFGHRALLRNEYMNPYIYGCRQGVDIIDLDQTRSLLFDALNFTAHIAYRKGIILFISQNQQ
;
A
#
# COMPACT_ATOMS: atom_id res chain seq x y z
N MET A 1 -19.90 7.88 -38.68
CA MET A 1 -20.29 8.69 -37.51
C MET A 1 -19.35 8.30 -36.37
N ALA A 2 -18.23 9.03 -36.23
CA ALA A 2 -17.09 8.63 -35.41
C ALA A 2 -17.31 9.01 -33.93
N ALA A 3 -17.16 8.04 -33.04
CA ALA A 3 -17.24 8.25 -31.60
C ALA A 3 -15.97 8.96 -31.12
N LYS A 4 -16.16 10.18 -30.57
CA LYS A 4 -15.14 10.95 -29.86
C LYS A 4 -14.65 10.16 -28.65
N ILE A 5 -13.42 9.65 -28.72
CA ILE A 5 -12.69 9.17 -27.54
C ILE A 5 -12.29 10.41 -26.74
N CYS A 6 -12.90 10.57 -25.58
CA CYS A 6 -12.61 11.63 -24.63
C CYS A 6 -11.23 11.37 -24.01
N ALA A 7 -10.21 12.12 -24.45
CA ALA A 7 -8.88 12.11 -23.85
C ALA A 7 -8.93 12.84 -22.49
N VAL A 8 -9.34 12.13 -21.44
CA VAL A 8 -9.13 12.61 -20.06
C VAL A 8 -7.65 12.46 -19.76
N SER A 9 -6.97 13.61 -19.79
CA SER A 9 -5.55 13.78 -19.50
C SER A 9 -5.11 13.05 -18.23
N LEU A 10 -4.37 11.96 -18.41
CA LEU A 10 -3.73 11.14 -17.37
C LEU A 10 -2.65 11.88 -16.55
N THR A 11 -2.49 13.19 -16.72
CA THR A 11 -1.48 13.99 -16.02
C THR A 11 -1.93 14.53 -14.65
N LYS A 12 -3.17 14.28 -14.22
CA LYS A 12 -3.71 14.85 -12.96
C LYS A 12 -3.70 13.93 -11.74
N PHE A 13 -3.33 12.65 -11.85
CA PHE A 13 -3.32 11.74 -10.70
C PHE A 13 -1.98 11.72 -9.93
N VAL A 14 -0.87 12.08 -10.58
CA VAL A 14 0.48 11.99 -9.99
C VAL A 14 0.80 13.19 -9.06
N ARG A 15 -0.13 14.12 -8.85
CA ARG A 15 0.13 15.43 -8.21
C ARG A 15 -0.54 15.65 -6.85
N ARG A 16 -0.65 14.62 -6.00
CA ARG A 16 -1.18 14.82 -4.64
C ARG A 16 -0.40 14.18 -3.50
N TYR A 17 0.61 13.37 -3.78
CA TYR A 17 1.64 13.05 -2.79
C TYR A 17 2.90 13.84 -3.15
N SER A 18 2.87 15.14 -2.85
CA SER A 18 4.10 15.86 -2.57
C SER A 18 4.72 15.16 -1.37
N ILE A 19 5.78 14.40 -1.59
CA ILE A 19 6.71 14.06 -0.51
C ILE A 19 7.42 15.38 -0.22
N ASP A 20 6.81 16.20 0.62
CA ASP A 20 7.54 17.27 1.28
C ASP A 20 8.56 16.53 2.16
N VAL A 21 9.78 16.46 1.63
CA VAL A 21 10.95 15.92 2.31
C VAL A 21 11.19 16.81 3.53
N LEU A 22 10.49 16.52 4.62
CA LEU A 22 10.84 17.01 5.93
C LEU A 22 12.11 16.28 6.32
N SER A 23 13.22 17.00 6.19
CA SER A 23 14.54 16.64 6.70
C SER A 23 14.44 16.24 8.17
N THR A 24 14.45 14.94 8.45
CA THR A 24 14.87 14.43 9.75
C THR A 24 16.41 14.52 9.82
N PRO A 25 16.99 15.24 10.80
CA PRO A 25 18.41 15.13 11.09
C PRO A 25 18.66 13.85 11.93
N SER A 26 19.87 13.31 11.84
CA SER A 26 20.39 12.04 12.41
C SER A 26 19.94 10.78 11.64
N THR A 27 20.76 10.11 10.83
CA THR A 27 22.20 9.83 10.98
C THR A 27 22.86 9.83 9.60
N GLU A 28 23.89 10.66 9.42
CA GLU A 28 24.89 10.46 8.39
C GLU A 28 25.62 9.14 8.68
N VAL A 29 25.31 8.08 7.94
CA VAL A 29 26.27 7.00 7.72
C VAL A 29 26.64 7.05 6.25
N LEU A 30 27.81 7.66 6.01
CA LEU A 30 28.56 7.53 4.78
C LEU A 30 29.02 6.06 4.65
N THR A 31 28.19 5.20 4.06
CA THR A 31 28.67 4.02 3.35
C THR A 31 28.39 4.21 1.86
N PRO A 32 29.42 4.47 1.02
CA PRO A 32 29.22 4.90 -0.36
C PRO A 32 28.70 3.81 -1.32
N HIS A 33 28.50 2.58 -0.85
CA HIS A 33 28.08 1.43 -1.68
C HIS A 33 27.42 0.36 -0.82
N THR A 34 26.34 0.68 -0.10
CA THR A 34 25.47 -0.38 0.45
C THR A 34 24.39 -0.68 -0.55
N ASP A 35 24.32 -1.95 -0.98
CA ASP A 35 23.26 -2.39 -1.87
C ASP A 35 21.91 -2.15 -1.17
N PRO A 36 20.89 -1.66 -1.90
CA PRO A 36 19.61 -1.31 -1.29
C PRO A 36 18.88 -2.51 -0.67
N LEU A 37 19.35 -3.73 -0.91
CA LEU A 37 18.81 -4.97 -0.35
C LEU A 37 19.32 -5.29 1.07
N ASP A 38 20.42 -4.66 1.51
CA ASP A 38 21.03 -4.93 2.81
C ASP A 38 20.30 -4.19 3.94
N VAL A 39 19.59 -3.11 3.61
CA VAL A 39 18.87 -2.27 4.56
C VAL A 39 17.38 -2.64 4.55
N PRO A 40 16.79 -3.07 5.68
CA PRO A 40 15.41 -3.55 5.72
C PRO A 40 14.35 -2.47 5.48
N ASP A 41 14.69 -1.19 5.69
CA ASP A 41 13.78 -0.06 5.44
C ASP A 41 14.52 1.10 4.75
N TYR A 42 15.05 0.81 3.56
CA TYR A 42 15.84 1.77 2.78
C TYR A 42 15.05 3.04 2.39
N PHE A 43 13.74 2.90 2.16
CA PHE A 43 12.87 3.99 1.70
C PHE A 43 12.07 4.67 2.83
N ASN A 44 12.30 4.28 4.10
CA ASN A 44 11.61 4.81 5.28
C ASN A 44 10.07 4.70 5.19
N LEU A 45 9.56 3.52 4.82
CA LEU A 45 8.15 3.27 4.53
C LEU A 45 7.33 2.94 5.78
N LYS A 46 7.96 2.56 6.89
CA LYS A 46 7.26 2.16 8.14
C LYS A 46 6.36 3.24 8.72
N ASN A 47 6.66 4.51 8.44
CA ASN A 47 5.93 5.67 8.95
C ASN A 47 4.79 6.11 8.02
N VAL A 48 4.74 5.60 6.78
CA VAL A 48 3.77 6.02 5.76
C VAL A 48 2.37 5.51 6.04
N VAL A 49 2.26 4.35 6.68
CA VAL A 49 0.96 3.75 7.05
C VAL A 49 0.95 3.54 8.55
N THR A 50 -0.09 4.03 9.23
CA THR A 50 -0.35 3.75 10.64
C THR A 50 -1.62 2.90 10.81
N VAL A 51 -1.72 2.11 11.87
CA VAL A 51 -2.96 1.33 12.18
C VAL A 51 -4.15 2.26 12.34
N ARG A 52 -3.92 3.45 12.92
CA ARG A 52 -4.94 4.49 13.09
C ARG A 52 -5.50 4.96 11.74
N GLU A 53 -4.65 5.19 10.74
CA GLU A 53 -5.10 5.58 9.40
C GLU A 53 -5.90 4.46 8.71
N LEU A 54 -5.44 3.21 8.81
CA LEU A 54 -6.18 2.05 8.28
C LEU A 54 -7.56 1.90 8.92
N PHE A 55 -7.64 2.17 10.23
CA PHE A 55 -8.89 2.17 10.96
C PHE A 55 -9.84 3.29 10.47
N HIS A 56 -9.35 4.52 10.34
CA HIS A 56 -10.13 5.65 9.82
C HIS A 56 -10.57 5.45 8.36
N ALA A 57 -9.74 4.79 7.55
CA ALA A 57 -10.05 4.41 6.17
C ALA A 57 -11.05 3.24 6.06
N ARG A 58 -11.51 2.68 7.19
CA ARG A 58 -12.46 1.55 7.23
C ARG A 58 -11.93 0.27 6.57
N ALA A 59 -10.62 0.09 6.50
CA ALA A 59 -9.98 -1.07 5.86
C ALA A 59 -10.18 -2.40 6.61
N HIS A 60 -10.62 -2.35 7.88
CA HIS A 60 -10.87 -3.52 8.71
C HIS A 60 -12.22 -4.20 8.42
N PHE A 61 -13.11 -3.60 7.63
CA PHE A 61 -14.40 -4.21 7.31
C PHE A 61 -14.24 -5.24 6.19
N GLY A 62 -14.55 -6.49 6.52
CA GLY A 62 -14.65 -7.58 5.57
C GLY A 62 -16.05 -7.73 4.98
N HIS A 63 -16.27 -8.87 4.34
CA HIS A 63 -17.59 -9.26 3.81
C HIS A 63 -18.41 -9.98 4.89
N ARG A 64 -19.59 -10.48 4.52
CA ARG A 64 -20.39 -11.32 5.41
C ARG A 64 -19.68 -12.65 5.65
N ALA A 65 -19.70 -13.15 6.88
CA ALA A 65 -19.04 -14.40 7.28
C ALA A 65 -19.43 -15.63 6.42
N LEU A 66 -20.64 -15.60 5.84
CA LEU A 66 -21.15 -16.63 4.93
C LEU A 66 -20.41 -16.71 3.59
N LEU A 67 -19.81 -15.59 3.14
CA LEU A 67 -19.08 -15.48 1.87
C LEU A 67 -17.57 -15.61 2.09
N ARG A 68 -17.15 -15.98 3.30
CA ARG A 68 -15.74 -16.09 3.66
C ARG A 68 -15.09 -17.26 2.95
N ASN A 69 -13.90 -17.01 2.40
CA ASN A 69 -13.02 -18.06 1.91
C ASN A 69 -12.20 -18.65 3.09
N GLU A 70 -12.02 -19.97 3.12
CA GLU A 70 -11.26 -20.66 4.18
C GLU A 70 -9.81 -20.16 4.32
N TYR A 71 -9.19 -19.75 3.22
CA TYR A 71 -7.84 -19.18 3.22
C TYR A 71 -7.74 -17.79 3.88
N MET A 72 -8.87 -17.12 4.10
CA MET A 72 -8.92 -15.83 4.80
C MET A 72 -9.04 -15.96 6.31
N ASN A 73 -9.32 -17.16 6.83
CA ASN A 73 -9.45 -17.41 8.27
C ASN A 73 -8.28 -16.89 9.14
N PRO A 74 -6.99 -17.04 8.78
CA PRO A 74 -5.90 -16.57 9.63
C PRO A 74 -5.78 -15.03 9.70
N TYR A 75 -6.31 -14.32 8.71
CA TYR A 75 -6.23 -12.85 8.63
C TYR A 75 -7.43 -12.14 9.26
N ILE A 76 -8.41 -12.90 9.75
CA ILE A 76 -9.64 -12.38 10.34
C ILE A 76 -9.49 -12.31 11.85
N TYR A 77 -9.69 -11.13 12.40
CA TYR A 77 -9.69 -10.88 13.85
C TYR A 77 -10.92 -11.49 14.53
N GLY A 78 -12.08 -11.39 13.88
CA GLY A 78 -13.33 -11.95 14.39
C GLY A 78 -14.54 -11.54 13.58
N CYS A 79 -15.74 -11.90 14.04
CA CYS A 79 -17.00 -11.59 13.36
C CYS A 79 -17.92 -10.80 14.30
N ARG A 80 -18.49 -9.69 13.82
CA ARG A 80 -19.49 -8.89 14.56
C ARG A 80 -20.74 -8.72 13.72
N GLN A 81 -21.90 -9.12 14.25
CA GLN A 81 -23.19 -9.04 13.54
C GLN A 81 -23.16 -9.71 12.14
N GLY A 82 -22.37 -10.77 12.00
CA GLY A 82 -22.23 -11.51 10.74
C GLY A 82 -21.33 -10.84 9.68
N VAL A 83 -20.65 -9.75 10.02
CA VAL A 83 -19.60 -9.13 9.19
C VAL A 83 -18.23 -9.48 9.76
N ASP A 84 -17.32 -9.89 8.90
CA ASP A 84 -15.95 -10.22 9.28
C ASP A 84 -15.14 -8.93 9.52
N ILE A 85 -14.28 -8.97 10.53
CA ILE A 85 -13.35 -7.91 10.88
C ILE A 85 -11.94 -8.42 10.61
N ILE A 86 -11.21 -7.70 9.77
CA ILE A 86 -9.83 -8.02 9.38
C ILE A 86 -8.86 -7.51 10.45
N ASP A 87 -7.81 -8.28 10.71
CA ASP A 87 -6.73 -7.90 11.63
C ASP A 87 -5.81 -6.83 11.00
N LEU A 88 -5.80 -5.63 11.58
CA LEU A 88 -5.01 -4.51 11.09
C LEU A 88 -3.52 -4.61 11.43
N ASP A 89 -3.13 -5.35 12.47
CA ASP A 89 -1.72 -5.51 12.84
C ASP A 89 -1.00 -6.40 11.83
N GLN A 90 -1.68 -7.48 11.42
CA GLN A 90 -1.24 -8.32 10.31
C GLN A 90 -1.24 -7.55 8.99
N THR A 91 -2.33 -6.82 8.70
CA THR A 91 -2.45 -6.01 7.48
C THR A 91 -1.32 -4.99 7.35
N ARG A 92 -0.97 -4.29 8.43
CA ARG A 92 0.14 -3.32 8.45
C ARG A 92 1.47 -3.97 8.05
N SER A 93 1.77 -5.13 8.61
CA SER A 93 3.03 -5.83 8.38
C SER A 93 3.15 -6.29 6.93
N LEU A 94 2.10 -6.94 6.41
CA LEU A 94 2.05 -7.42 5.02
C LEU A 94 2.06 -6.27 4.00
N LEU A 95 1.39 -5.16 4.33
CA LEU A 95 1.38 -3.97 3.48
C LEU A 95 2.77 -3.31 3.42
N PHE A 96 3.51 -3.29 4.52
CA PHE A 96 4.90 -2.81 4.54
C PHE A 96 5.78 -3.63 3.60
N ASP A 97 5.69 -4.96 3.64
CA ASP A 97 6.47 -5.83 2.75
C ASP A 97 6.13 -5.61 1.27
N ALA A 98 4.83 -5.45 0.95
CA ALA A 98 4.37 -5.16 -0.40
C ALA A 98 4.85 -3.79 -0.93
N LEU A 99 4.83 -2.76 -0.06
CA LEU A 99 5.34 -1.44 -0.40
C LEU A 99 6.86 -1.46 -0.61
N ASN A 100 7.59 -2.15 0.26
CA ASN A 100 9.05 -2.27 0.13
C ASN A 100 9.43 -2.97 -1.20
N PHE A 101 8.74 -4.05 -1.53
CA PHE A 101 8.94 -4.75 -2.80
C PHE A 101 8.65 -3.85 -4.01
N THR A 102 7.54 -3.12 -3.98
CA THR A 102 7.15 -2.20 -5.05
C THR A 102 8.15 -1.05 -5.22
N ALA A 103 8.66 -0.52 -4.10
CA ALA A 103 9.68 0.53 -4.09
C ALA A 103 10.99 0.06 -4.74
N HIS A 104 11.43 -1.18 -4.47
CA HIS A 104 12.61 -1.75 -5.14
C HIS A 104 12.40 -1.96 -6.64
N ILE A 105 11.21 -2.37 -7.09
CA ILE A 105 10.90 -2.47 -8.53
C ILE A 105 10.98 -1.09 -9.18
N ALA A 106 10.38 -0.07 -8.57
CA ALA A 106 10.42 1.30 -9.07
C ALA A 106 11.85 1.84 -9.12
N TYR A 107 12.67 1.57 -8.09
CA TYR A 107 14.09 1.94 -8.04
C TYR A 107 14.88 1.35 -9.21
N ARG A 108 14.60 0.10 -9.58
CA ARG A 108 15.23 -0.60 -10.71
C ARG A 108 14.66 -0.22 -12.08
N LYS A 109 13.75 0.76 -12.15
CA LYS A 109 13.03 1.17 -13.37
C LYS A 109 12.23 0.00 -14.00
N GLY A 110 11.69 -0.88 -13.16
CA GLY A 110 10.80 -1.95 -13.59
C GLY A 110 9.43 -1.42 -14.05
N ILE A 111 8.72 -2.24 -14.81
CA ILE A 111 7.37 -1.93 -15.28
C ILE A 111 6.35 -2.36 -14.22
N ILE A 112 5.42 -1.46 -13.87
CA ILE A 112 4.34 -1.72 -12.91
C ILE A 112 3.00 -1.63 -13.66
N LEU A 113 2.18 -2.68 -13.57
CA LEU A 113 0.85 -2.74 -14.16
C LEU A 113 -0.21 -2.74 -13.05
N PHE A 114 -1.09 -1.74 -13.06
CA PHE A 114 -2.26 -1.71 -12.18
C PHE A 114 -3.44 -2.36 -12.88
N ILE A 115 -4.10 -3.30 -12.19
CA ILE A 115 -5.29 -3.99 -12.67
C ILE A 115 -6.44 -3.71 -11.70
N SER A 116 -7.53 -3.18 -12.21
CA SER A 116 -8.82 -3.09 -11.52
C SER A 116 -9.91 -3.49 -12.49
N GLN A 117 -10.83 -4.34 -12.03
CA GLN A 117 -12.06 -4.65 -12.76
C GLN A 117 -13.25 -3.81 -12.26
N ASN A 118 -13.08 -3.08 -11.14
CA ASN A 118 -14.10 -2.20 -10.61
C ASN A 118 -14.04 -0.84 -11.33
N GLN A 119 -15.21 -0.33 -11.74
CA GLN A 119 -15.38 0.94 -12.45
C GLN A 119 -15.68 2.14 -11.53
N GLN A 120 -16.00 1.87 -10.26
CA GLN A 120 -16.30 2.89 -9.26
C GLN A 120 -15.08 3.76 -8.96
#